data_AF-A0A5M6C135-F1
#
_entry.id   AF-A0A5M6C135-F1
#
_cell.length_a   1.000
_cell.length_b   1.000
_cell.length_c   1.000
_cell.angle_alpha   90.00
_cell.angle_beta   90.00
_cell.angle_gamma   90.00
#
_symmetry.space_group_name_H-M   'P 1'
#
loop_
_entity.id
_entity.type
_entity.pdbx_description
1 polymer ?
#
loop_
_entity_poly.entity_id
_entity_poly.type
_entity_poly.pdbx_seq_one_letter_code
_entity_poly.pdbx_strand_id
1 'polypeptide(L)' 'MSQQNRYTQQNPNPMPDRNIPKPPDTIEYICGDCGAKTAMKPSELIRCRECGHRVMYKPRTTRIVQFEAR' A
#
# COMPACT_ATOMS: atom_id res chain seq x y z
N MET A 1 -7.82 -48.60 1.61
CA MET A 1 -7.42 -47.80 2.78
C MET A 1 -5.92 -47.55 2.71
N SER A 2 -5.48 -46.48 2.07
CA SER A 2 -4.14 -45.87 2.27
C SER A 2 -3.90 -44.82 1.19
N GLN A 3 -3.14 -43.79 1.55
CA GLN A 3 -2.61 -42.73 0.68
C GLN A 3 -3.42 -41.43 0.59
N GLN A 4 -3.86 -40.92 1.75
CA GLN A 4 -3.99 -39.48 1.98
C GLN A 4 -3.00 -39.13 3.09
N ASN A 5 -1.88 -38.48 2.74
CA ASN A 5 -1.08 -37.60 3.60
C ASN A 5 0.28 -37.30 2.94
N ARG A 6 0.30 -36.41 1.94
CA ARG A 6 1.56 -35.90 1.38
C ARG A 6 1.68 -34.37 1.29
N TYR A 7 0.77 -33.62 1.91
CA TYR A 7 0.79 -32.14 1.87
C TYR A 7 0.98 -31.47 3.24
N THR A 8 1.76 -32.07 4.14
CA THR A 8 2.23 -31.38 5.36
C THR A 8 3.74 -31.51 5.49
N GLN A 9 4.48 -31.14 4.44
CA GLN A 9 5.90 -30.81 4.59
C GLN A 9 5.95 -29.40 5.19
N GLN A 10 6.06 -29.33 6.52
CA GLN A 10 6.26 -28.08 7.25
C GLN A 10 7.55 -27.43 6.74
N ASN A 11 7.45 -26.21 6.21
CA ASN A 11 8.58 -25.46 5.71
C ASN A 11 9.60 -25.25 6.86
N PRO A 12 10.82 -25.81 6.77
CA PRO A 12 11.81 -25.77 7.86
C PRO A 12 12.39 -24.38 8.12
N ASN A 13 12.07 -23.40 7.27
CA ASN A 13 12.48 -22.02 7.44
C ASN A 13 11.25 -21.17 7.77
N PRO A 14 10.95 -20.90 9.06
CA PRO A 14 9.96 -19.89 9.41
C PRO A 14 10.43 -18.55 8.83
N MET A 15 9.54 -17.85 8.15
CA MET A 15 9.87 -16.50 7.66
C MET A 15 10.27 -15.65 8.87
N PRO A 16 11.39 -14.89 8.80
CA PRO A 16 11.75 -13.97 9.87
C PRO A 16 10.62 -12.96 10.05
N ASP A 17 10.34 -12.57 11.31
CA ASP A 17 9.33 -11.57 11.64
C ASP A 17 9.70 -10.25 10.95
N ARG A 18 9.02 -9.99 9.82
CA ARG A 18 9.13 -8.71 9.13
C ARG A 18 8.32 -7.72 9.95
N ASN A 19 9.00 -6.99 10.84
CA ASN A 19 8.44 -5.80 11.47
C ASN A 19 8.19 -4.74 10.38
N ILE A 20 7.07 -4.89 9.68
CA ILE A 20 6.59 -3.97 8.66
C ILE A 20 5.83 -2.90 9.41
N PRO A 21 6.29 -1.63 9.37
CA PRO A 21 5.53 -0.54 9.95
C PRO A 21 4.12 -0.55 9.37
N LYS A 22 3.10 -0.65 10.22
CA LYS A 22 1.72 -0.58 9.77
C LYS A 22 1.51 0.75 9.04
N PRO A 23 0.91 0.75 7.83
CA PRO A 23 0.56 1.99 7.17
C PRO A 23 -0.42 2.78 8.04
N PRO A 24 -0.39 4.13 7.99
CA PRO A 24 -1.33 4.96 8.74
C PRO A 24 -2.76 4.71 8.27
N ASP A 25 -3.72 4.84 9.19
CA ASP A 25 -5.15 4.60 8.92
C ASP A 25 -5.74 5.55 7.87
N THR A 26 -5.12 6.72 7.69
CA THR A 26 -5.48 7.71 6.69
C THR A 26 -4.25 8.19 5.95
N ILE A 27 -4.36 8.30 4.62
CA ILE A 27 -3.31 8.82 3.75
C ILE A 27 -3.88 10.00 2.98
N GLU A 28 -3.10 11.07 2.90
CA GLU A 28 -3.41 12.22 2.05
C GLU A 28 -3.08 11.88 0.60
N TYR A 29 -4.04 12.06 -0.30
CA TYR A 29 -3.89 11.91 -1.73
C TYR A 29 -4.16 13.22 -2.45
N ILE A 30 -3.62 13.38 -3.65
CA ILE A 30 -3.75 14.57 -4.48
C ILE A 30 -4.59 14.21 -5.71
N CYS A 31 -5.67 14.94 -5.98
CA CYS A 31 -6.48 14.71 -7.16
C CYS A 31 -5.69 15.01 -8.45
N GLY A 32 -5.85 14.18 -9.49
CA GLY A 32 -5.17 14.37 -10.76
C GLY A 32 -5.59 15.63 -11.52
N ASP A 33 -6.84 16.05 -11.42
CA ASP A 33 -7.38 17.16 -12.22
C ASP A 33 -7.39 18.49 -11.47
N CYS A 34 -7.90 18.53 -10.24
CA CYS A 34 -7.97 19.78 -9.47
C CYS A 34 -6.79 19.99 -8.51
N GLY A 35 -5.91 19.00 -8.33
CA GLY A 35 -4.77 19.08 -7.40
C GLY A 35 -5.16 19.15 -5.92
N ALA A 36 -6.45 19.02 -5.58
CA ALA A 36 -6.92 19.08 -4.21
C ALA A 36 -6.39 17.92 -3.36
N LYS A 37 -6.03 18.23 -2.12
CA LYS A 37 -5.58 17.23 -1.15
C LYS A 37 -6.78 16.63 -0.42
N THR A 38 -6.91 15.31 -0.50
CA THR A 38 -8.01 14.55 0.10
C THR A 38 -7.43 13.47 1.02
N ALA A 39 -7.79 13.51 2.31
CA ALA A 39 -7.49 12.41 3.23
C ALA A 39 -8.47 11.26 2.97
N MET A 40 -7.94 10.07 2.62
CA MET A 40 -8.75 8.89 2.35
C MET A 40 -8.32 7.71 3.22
N LYS A 41 -9.31 6.90 3.64
CA LYS A 41 -9.08 5.61 4.31
C LYS A 41 -8.94 4.48 3.27
N PRO A 42 -8.25 3.37 3.58
CA PRO A 42 -8.09 2.23 2.66
C PRO A 42 -9.40 1.60 2.15
N SER A 43 -10.47 1.69 2.93
CA SER A 43 -11.79 1.12 2.60
C SER A 43 -12.78 2.16 2.02
N GLU A 44 -12.37 3.43 1.94
CA GLU A 44 -13.24 4.50 1.44
C GLU A 44 -13.30 4.50 -0.10
N LEU A 45 -14.43 4.92 -0.66
CA LEU A 45 -14.60 5.01 -2.11
C LEU A 45 -13.73 6.11 -2.70
N ILE A 46 -12.93 5.77 -3.71
CA ILE A 46 -12.03 6.72 -4.39
C ILE A 46 -12.85 7.72 -5.21
N ARG A 47 -13.02 8.94 -4.68
CA ARG A 47 -13.61 10.09 -5.36
C ARG A 47 -13.04 11.39 -4.80
N CYS A 48 -12.73 12.34 -5.68
CA CYS A 48 -12.43 13.70 -5.27
C CYS A 48 -13.72 14.38 -4.76
N ARG A 49 -13.61 15.07 -3.62
CA ARG A 49 -14.74 15.80 -3.00
C ARG A 49 -15.08 17.10 -3.74
N GLU A 50 -14.16 17.64 -4.51
CA GLU A 50 -14.34 18.91 -5.23
C GLU A 50 -14.79 18.71 -6.67
N CYS A 51 -14.11 17.85 -7.44
CA CYS A 51 -14.34 17.69 -8.88
C CYS A 51 -14.97 16.36 -9.29
N GLY A 52 -15.18 15.41 -8.36
CA GLY A 52 -15.80 14.11 -8.64
C GLY A 52 -14.94 13.10 -9.42
N HIS A 53 -13.74 13.49 -9.85
CA HIS A 53 -12.80 12.59 -10.54
C HIS A 53 -12.29 11.49 -9.60
N ARG A 54 -11.89 10.35 -10.18
CA ARG A 54 -11.52 9.13 -9.45
C ARG A 54 -10.03 8.80 -9.53
N VAL A 55 -9.24 9.70 -10.11
CA VAL A 55 -7.77 9.55 -10.21
C VAL A 55 -7.13 10.38 -9.10
N MET A 56 -6.32 9.70 -8.28
CA MET A 56 -5.68 10.24 -7.10
C MET A 56 -4.22 9.78 -7.08
N TYR A 57 -3.30 10.73 -6.90
CA TYR A 57 -1.87 10.49 -6.75
C TYR A 57 -1.47 10.48 -5.29
N LYS A 58 -0.50 9.64 -4.93
CA LYS A 58 0.13 9.69 -3.61
C LYS A 58 1.17 10.82 -3.58
N PRO A 59 1.24 11.64 -2.52
CA PRO A 59 2.24 12.69 -2.40
C PRO A 59 3.67 12.11 -2.39
N ARG A 60 4.63 12.91 -2.87
CA ARG A 60 6.06 12.60 -2.81
C ARG A 60 6.49 12.37 -1.36
N THR A 61 7.42 11.44 -1.15
CA THR A 61 8.01 11.23 0.17
C THR A 61 8.85 12.42 0.58
N THR A 62 8.77 12.82 1.86
CA THR A 62 9.64 13.87 2.43
C THR A 62 11.07 13.38 2.70
N ARG A 63 11.27 12.06 2.74
CA ARG A 63 12.60 11.46 2.89
C ARG A 63 13.44 11.74 1.65
N ILE A 64 14.67 12.22 1.87
CA ILE A 64 15.66 12.43 0.82
C ILE A 64 16.05 11.07 0.24
N VAL A 65 16.06 10.97 -1.09
CA VAL A 65 16.51 9.79 -1.82
C VAL A 65 17.78 10.16 -2.57
N GLN A 66 18.84 9.40 -2.36
CA GLN A 66 20.12 9.55 -3.07
C GLN A 66 20.11 8.69 -4.33
N PHE A 67 20.50 9.27 -5.46
CA PHE A 67 20.68 8.56 -6.71
C PHE A 67 22.15 8.65 -7.17
N GLU A 68 22.64 7.64 -7.88
CA GLU A 68 23.94 7.65 -8.57
C GLU A 68 23.73 8.06 -10.04
N ALA A 69 24.64 8.87 -10.59
CA ALA A 69 24.60 9.32 -11.98
C ALA A 69 25.32 8.30 -12.87
N ARG A 70 24.66 7.17 -13.15
CA ARG A 70 25.14 6.18 -14.12
C ARG A 70 24.67 6.48 -15.53
#